data_AF-A0A7V1SCE4-F1
#
_entry.id   AF-A0A7V1SCE4-F1
#
_cell.length_a   1.000
_cell.length_b   1.000
_cell.length_c   1.000
_cell.angle_alpha   90.00
_cell.angle_beta   90.00
_cell.angle_gamma   90.00
#
_symmetry.space_group_name_H-M   'P 1'
#
loop_
_entity.id
_entity.type
_entity.pdbx_description
1 polymer ?
#
loop_
_entity_poly.entity_id
_entity_poly.type
_entity_poly.pdbx_seq_one_letter_code
_entity_poly.pdbx_strand_id
1 'polypeptide(L)'
;MKEFVENPEIEIREVASIEELQSCVELQRKVFGLPDIEISPVRHLIVTKSAGGFTLAAFHEDKIIGFVLSVPMFKGEQRALYSHMTAVDP
;
A
#
# COMPACT_ATOMS: atom_id res chain seq x y z
N MET A 1 -5.71 8.84 -36.24
CA MET A 1 -6.35 9.53 -35.10
C MET A 1 -6.17 8.62 -33.90
N LYS A 2 -5.30 8.95 -32.94
CA LYS A 2 -5.16 8.13 -31.71
C LYS A 2 -6.34 8.49 -30.82
N GLU A 3 -7.15 7.50 -30.46
CA GLU A 3 -8.13 7.66 -29.39
C GLU A 3 -7.36 7.97 -28.10
N PHE A 4 -7.64 9.12 -27.49
CA PHE A 4 -7.23 9.38 -26.12
C PHE A 4 -8.20 8.61 -25.25
N VAL A 5 -7.75 7.48 -24.71
CA VAL A 5 -8.45 6.82 -23.61
C VAL A 5 -8.38 7.81 -22.44
N GLU A 6 -9.53 8.28 -21.95
CA GLU A 6 -9.56 8.98 -20.67
C GLU A 6 -8.93 8.07 -19.63
N ASN A 7 -7.88 8.55 -18.97
CA ASN A 7 -7.28 7.79 -17.88
C ASN A 7 -8.33 7.69 -16.76
N PRO A 8 -8.53 6.49 -16.19
CA PRO A 8 -9.41 6.33 -15.05
C PRO A 8 -9.01 7.32 -13.94
N GLU A 9 -10.00 7.91 -13.27
CA GLU A 9 -9.75 8.75 -12.11
C GLU A 9 -9.17 7.89 -10.99
N ILE A 10 -7.94 8.21 -10.58
CA ILE A 10 -7.22 7.51 -9.53
C ILE A 10 -6.88 8.53 -8.44
N GLU A 11 -7.45 8.34 -7.25
CA GLU A 11 -7.09 9.09 -6.07
C GLU A 11 -5.95 8.37 -5.32
N ILE A 12 -4.86 9.07 -5.02
CA ILE A 12 -3.81 8.54 -4.15
C ILE A 12 -3.89 9.24 -2.81
N ARG A 13 -4.14 8.48 -1.74
CA ARG A 13 -4.19 9.01 -0.37
C ARG A 13 -3.73 8.00 0.66
N GLU A 14 -3.50 8.49 1.87
CA GLU A 14 -3.21 7.61 2.99
C GLU A 14 -4.44 6.78 3.36
N VAL A 15 -4.17 5.53 3.76
CA VAL A 15 -5.17 4.63 4.31
C VAL A 15 -5.62 5.12 5.69
N ALA A 16 -6.93 5.23 5.89
CA ALA A 16 -7.54 5.84 7.05
C ALA A 16 -8.31 4.85 7.93
N SER A 17 -8.81 3.74 7.38
CA SER A 17 -9.63 2.78 8.13
C SER A 17 -9.02 1.38 8.22
N ILE A 18 -9.53 0.55 9.14
CA ILE A 18 -9.09 -0.84 9.29
C ILE A 18 -9.50 -1.66 8.06
N GLU A 19 -10.66 -1.37 7.48
CA GLU A 19 -11.19 -2.02 6.29
C GLU A 19 -10.30 -1.78 5.07
N GLU A 20 -9.85 -0.54 4.88
CA GLU A 20 -8.90 -0.20 3.82
C GLU A 20 -7.54 -0.89 4.04
N LEU A 21 -7.05 -0.97 5.28
CA LEU A 21 -5.83 -1.73 5.61
C LEU A 21 -6.00 -3.22 5.29
N GLN A 22 -7.18 -3.80 5.58
CA GLN A 22 -7.50 -5.17 5.20
C GLN A 22 -7.50 -5.33 3.68
N SER A 23 -8.05 -4.38 2.93
CA SER A 23 -8.00 -4.41 1.46
C SER A 23 -6.56 -4.38 0.93
N CYS A 24 -5.65 -3.60 1.52
CA CYS A 24 -4.22 -3.69 1.19
C CYS A 24 -3.66 -5.09 1.46
N VAL A 25 -4.06 -5.73 2.57
CA VAL A 25 -3.61 -7.08 2.91
C VAL A 25 -4.12 -8.12 1.92
N GLU A 26 -5.37 -8.02 1.48
CA GLU A 26 -5.91 -8.91 0.46
C GLU A 26 -5.26 -8.67 -0.91
N LEU A 27 -4.91 -7.42 -1.23
CA LEU A 27 -4.24 -7.10 -2.49
C LEU A 27 -2.84 -7.72 -2.58
N GLN A 28 -2.02 -7.64 -1.53
CA GLN A 28 -0.71 -8.35 -1.53
C GLN A 28 -0.87 -9.88 -1.65
N ARG A 29 -1.92 -10.48 -1.04
CA ARG A 29 -2.21 -11.91 -1.20
C ARG A 29 -2.50 -12.26 -2.65
N LYS A 30 -3.39 -11.49 -3.28
CA LYS A 30 -3.79 -11.65 -4.68
C LYS A 30 -2.60 -11.48 -5.62
N VAL A 31 -1.80 -10.43 -5.44
CA VAL A 31 -0.73 -10.04 -6.36
C VAL A 31 0.50 -10.94 -6.24
N PHE A 32 0.91 -11.29 -5.03
CA PHE A 32 2.15 -12.05 -4.84
C PHE A 32 1.95 -13.56 -4.78
N GLY A 33 0.76 -14.05 -4.42
CA GLY A 33 0.51 -15.49 -4.26
C GLY A 33 1.43 -16.16 -3.22
N LEU A 34 1.95 -15.39 -2.27
CA LEU A 34 2.87 -15.85 -1.23
C LEU A 34 2.11 -16.52 -0.07
N PRO A 35 2.77 -17.43 0.68
CA PRO A 35 2.18 -17.98 1.89
C PRO A 35 1.92 -16.88 2.93
N ASP A 36 0.91 -17.06 3.77
CA ASP A 36 0.47 -16.11 4.80
C ASP A 36 1.59 -15.56 5.69
N ILE A 37 2.64 -16.35 5.93
CA ILE A 37 3.78 -15.94 6.75
C ILE A 37 4.60 -14.80 6.14
N GLU A 38 4.57 -14.65 4.82
CA GLU A 38 5.27 -13.60 4.06
C GLU A 38 4.39 -12.36 3.82
N ILE A 39 3.11 -12.43 4.19
CA ILE A 39 2.14 -11.35 4.03
C ILE A 39 2.24 -10.40 5.21
N SER A 40 2.43 -9.10 4.96
CA SER A 40 2.44 -8.10 6.03
C SER A 40 1.05 -7.97 6.66
N PRO A 41 0.82 -8.37 7.92
CA PRO A 41 -0.53 -8.35 8.50
C PRO A 41 -0.99 -6.91 8.75
N VAL A 42 -2.31 -6.68 8.88
CA VAL A 42 -2.89 -5.35 9.21
C VAL A 42 -2.18 -4.68 10.37
N ARG A 43 -1.79 -5.45 11.40
CA ARG A 43 -1.06 -4.89 12.54
C ARG A 43 0.30 -4.31 12.18
N HIS A 44 1.01 -4.87 11.20
CA HIS A 44 2.25 -4.30 10.71
C HIS A 44 2.02 -2.91 10.12
N LEU A 45 0.97 -2.72 9.32
CA LEU A 45 0.65 -1.42 8.72
C LEU A 45 0.30 -0.38 9.80
N ILE A 46 -0.47 -0.77 10.82
CA ILE A 46 -0.85 0.12 11.95
C ILE A 46 0.37 0.57 12.75
N VAL A 47 1.24 -0.36 13.15
CA VAL A 47 2.40 -0.02 13.98
C VAL A 47 3.43 0.77 13.17
N THR A 48 3.57 0.50 11.87
CA THR A 48 4.43 1.29 10.97
C THR A 48 3.97 2.74 10.89
N LYS A 49 2.67 2.99 10.74
CA LYS A 49 2.10 4.35 10.79
C LYS A 49 2.42 5.04 12.12
N SER A 50 2.26 4.32 13.22
CA SER A 50 2.56 4.83 14.57
C SER A 50 4.06 5.14 14.77
N ALA A 51 4.94 4.46 14.03
CA ALA A 51 6.38 4.65 14.05
C ALA A 51 6.86 5.79 13.12
N GLY A 52 5.96 6.47 12.41
CA GLY A 52 6.29 7.54 11.46
C GLY A 52 6.43 7.11 10.00
N GLY A 53 6.05 5.87 9.68
CA GLY A 53 5.79 5.43 8.30
C GLY A 53 4.37 5.76 7.85
N PHE A 54 3.98 5.23 6.71
CA PHE A 54 2.63 5.40 6.18
C PHE A 54 2.27 4.30 5.18
N THR A 55 0.97 4.15 4.91
CA THR A 55 0.46 3.35 3.80
C THR A 55 -0.32 4.27 2.87
N LEU A 56 0.15 4.43 1.63
CA LEU A 56 -0.62 5.11 0.57
C LEU A 56 -1.31 4.05 -0.29
N ALA A 57 -2.55 4.32 -0.68
CA ALA A 57 -3.30 3.49 -1.59
C ALA A 57 -3.80 4.30 -2.79
N ALA A 58 -3.88 3.63 -3.94
CA ALA A 58 -4.51 4.12 -5.16
C ALA A 58 -5.96 3.62 -5.19
N PHE A 59 -6.91 4.55 -5.20
CA PHE A 59 -8.33 4.31 -5.21
C PHE A 59 -8.91 4.56 -6.60
N HIS A 60 -9.71 3.63 -7.09
CA HIS A 60 -10.51 3.78 -8.30
C HIS A 60 -11.91 3.20 -8.03
N GLU A 61 -12.96 4.01 -8.22
CA GLU A 61 -14.35 3.61 -7.92
C GLU A 61 -14.51 2.99 -6.50
N ASP A 62 -13.96 3.67 -5.49
CA ASP A 62 -13.95 3.23 -4.08
C ASP A 62 -13.18 1.93 -3.79
N LYS A 63 -12.43 1.40 -4.76
CA LYS A 63 -11.60 0.20 -4.59
C LYS A 63 -10.13 0.56 -4.55
N ILE A 64 -9.41 -0.09 -3.64
CA ILE A 64 -7.94 -0.04 -3.63
C ILE A 64 -7.43 -0.95 -4.76
N ILE A 65 -6.84 -0.33 -5.78
CA ILE A 65 -6.21 -1.01 -6.94
C ILE A 65 -4.69 -1.03 -6.84
N GLY A 66 -4.12 -0.44 -5.79
CA GLY A 66 -2.69 -0.47 -5.52
C GLY A 66 -2.37 0.14 -4.16
N PHE A 67 -1.25 -0.24 -3.58
CA PHE A 67 -0.76 0.38 -2.35
C PHE A 67 0.76 0.29 -2.22
N VAL A 68 1.31 1.14 -1.35
CA VAL A 68 2.68 1.05 -0.84
C VAL A 68 2.68 1.22 0.67
N LEU A 69 3.36 0.31 1.37
CA LEU A 69 3.73 0.42 2.77
C LEU A 69 5.15 0.98 2.87
N SER A 70 5.25 2.21 3.38
CA SER A 70 6.51 2.90 3.63
C SER A 70 6.90 2.78 5.10
N VAL A 71 8.09 2.23 5.36
CA VAL A 71 8.59 1.99 6.72
C VAL A 71 9.78 2.92 7.01
N PRO A 72 9.83 3.57 8.18
CA PRO A 72 10.96 4.40 8.57
C PRO A 72 12.17 3.53 8.88
N MET A 73 13.33 3.95 8.38
CA MET A 73 14.62 3.36 8.67
C MET A 73 15.48 4.36 9.44
N PHE A 74 16.09 3.88 10.51
CA PHE A 74 17.08 4.61 11.30
C PHE A 74 18.36 3.78 11.37
N LYS A 75 19.44 4.28 10.78
CA LYS A 75 20.76 3.63 10.79
C LYS A 75 21.83 4.63 11.20
N GLY A 76 22.11 4.69 12.50
CA GLY A 76 22.93 5.74 13.08
C GLY A 76 22.28 7.10 12.86
N GLU A 77 22.99 8.02 12.20
CA GLU A 77 22.46 9.35 11.84
C GLU A 77 21.60 9.33 10.57
N GLN A 78 21.63 8.24 9.79
CA GLN A 78 20.87 8.14 8.56
C GLN A 78 19.39 7.87 8.85
N ARG A 79 18.52 8.63 8.20
CA ARG A 79 17.07 8.47 8.23
C ARG A 79 16.56 8.31 6.80
N ALA A 80 15.70 7.33 6.58
CA ALA A 80 15.04 7.16 5.30
C ALA A 80 13.65 6.56 5.48
N LEU A 81 12.92 6.51 4.38
CA LEU A 81 11.74 5.70 4.21
C LEU A 81 12.06 4.64 3.16
N TYR A 82 11.77 3.38 3.44
CA TYR A 82 11.91 2.32 2.45
C TYR A 82 10.55 1.69 2.14
N SER A 83 10.37 1.29 0.88
CA SER A 83 9.20 0.55 0.42
C SER A 83 9.31 -0.88 0.92
N HIS A 84 8.51 -1.25 1.92
CA HIS A 84 8.50 -2.61 2.43
C HIS A 84 7.60 -3.54 1.60
N MET A 85 6.42 -3.06 1.21
CA MET A 85 5.45 -3.83 0.44
C MET A 85 4.73 -2.92 -0.54
N THR A 86 4.67 -3.31 -1.81
CA THR A 86 3.99 -2.55 -2.87
C THR A 86 3.30 -3.48 -3.83
N ALA A 87 1.97 -3.36 -3.95
CA ALA A 87 1.18 -4.20 -4.85
C ALA A 87 0.30 -3.32 -5.74
N VAL A 88 0.07 -3.76 -6.98
CA VAL A 88 -0.85 -3.14 -7.93
C VAL A 88 -1.70 -4.25 -8.53
N ASP A 89 -3.01 -4.03 -8.63
CA ASP A 89 -3.95 -4.97 -9.24
C ASP A 89 -3.60 -5.16 -10.74
N PRO A 90 -3.43 -6.41 -11.25
CA PRO A 90 -3.00 -6.69 -12.62
C PRO A 90 -3.93 -6.22 -13.74
#